data_AF-A0A2S1JWV9-F1
#
_entry.id   AF-A0A2S1JWV9-F1
#
_cell.length_a   1.000
_cell.length_b   1.000
_cell.length_c   1.000
_cell.angle_alpha   90.00
_cell.angle_beta   90.00
_cell.angle_gamma   90.00
#
_symmetry.space_group_name_H-M   'P 1'
#
loop_
_entity.id
_entity.type
_entity.pdbx_description
1 polymer ?
#
loop_
_entity_poly.entity_id
_entity_poly.type
_entity_poly.pdbx_seq_one_letter_code
_entity_poly.pdbx_strand_id
1 'polypeptide(L)'
;MCRWLLFISLLSLEAFAQEIEPFTTDGCSAFPDGTFDQQELWLDCCIAHDYAYWKGGTYDEREQADKDLEVCVAGTGEEEVALMMLLGVRVGGTPFLPTPFRWGYGWPYLRGYKALSPVELQAIKKSEGEL
;
A
#
# COMPACT_ATOMS: atom_id res chain seq x y z
N MET A 1 32.70 47.01 29.20
CA MET A 1 33.13 45.75 28.53
C MET A 1 31.99 44.74 28.62
N CYS A 2 31.89 43.83 27.65
CA CYS A 2 30.85 42.82 27.43
C CYS A 2 29.53 43.27 26.79
N ARG A 3 29.52 43.37 25.46
CA ARG A 3 28.31 43.12 24.65
C ARG A 3 28.21 41.60 24.48
N TRP A 4 27.31 40.95 25.22
CA TRP A 4 26.90 39.58 24.93
C TRP A 4 26.11 39.59 23.62
N LEU A 5 26.70 39.08 22.55
CA LEU A 5 25.97 38.75 21.32
C LEU A 5 25.30 37.38 21.54
N LEU A 6 23.99 37.40 21.80
CA LEU A 6 23.15 36.21 21.76
C LEU A 6 23.05 35.74 20.30
N PHE A 7 23.88 34.75 19.94
CA PHE A 7 23.74 34.02 18.67
C PHE A 7 22.56 33.06 18.82
N ILE A 8 21.38 33.51 18.39
CA ILE A 8 20.21 32.62 18.26
C ILE A 8 20.47 31.75 17.03
N SER A 9 20.90 30.51 17.30
CA SER A 9 20.98 29.44 16.31
C SER A 9 19.59 29.15 15.78
N LEU A 10 19.31 29.55 14.54
CA LEU A 10 18.17 29.09 13.77
C LEU A 10 18.43 27.63 13.39
N LEU A 11 18.06 26.70 14.26
CA LEU A 11 17.91 25.29 13.91
C LEU A 11 16.78 25.19 12.89
N SER A 12 17.14 25.10 11.61
CA SER A 12 16.23 24.72 10.55
C SER A 12 15.64 23.35 10.88
N LEU A 13 14.37 23.31 11.26
CA LEU A 13 13.58 22.08 11.24
C LEU A 13 13.42 21.68 9.77
N GLU A 14 14.32 20.84 9.27
CA GLU A 14 14.04 20.10 8.04
C GLU A 14 12.85 19.20 8.34
N ALA A 15 11.67 19.60 7.84
CA ALA A 15 10.53 18.72 7.81
C ALA A 15 10.93 17.53 6.93
N PHE A 16 11.18 16.37 7.54
CA PHE A 16 11.28 15.12 6.81
C PHE A 16 9.96 14.92 6.06
N ALA A 17 9.97 15.23 4.77
CA ALA A 17 8.92 14.76 3.88
C ALA A 17 8.99 13.24 3.95
N GLN A 18 7.98 12.63 4.56
CA GLN A 18 7.86 11.18 4.59
C GLN A 18 7.60 10.75 3.15
N GLU A 19 8.67 10.37 2.44
CA GLU A 19 8.57 9.79 1.10
C GLU A 19 8.04 8.35 1.25
N ILE A 20 7.09 7.99 0.38
CA ILE A 20 6.63 6.62 0.23
C ILE A 20 7.74 5.80 -0.44
N GLU A 21 7.94 4.55 -0.02
CA GLU A 21 8.87 3.65 -0.70
C GLU A 21 8.42 3.40 -2.15
N PRO A 22 9.33 3.10 -3.10
CA PRO A 22 8.94 2.73 -4.45
C PRO A 22 7.92 1.60 -4.47
N PHE A 23 7.00 1.62 -5.44
CA PHE A 23 6.03 0.54 -5.60
C PHE A 23 6.75 -0.78 -5.91
N THR A 24 6.37 -1.82 -5.18
CA THR A 24 6.82 -3.21 -5.41
C THR A 24 5.61 -4.13 -5.30
N THR A 25 5.59 -5.20 -6.09
CA THR A 25 4.59 -6.27 -6.02
C THR A 25 5.31 -7.61 -5.98
N ASP A 26 4.76 -8.58 -5.24
CA ASP A 26 5.18 -9.98 -5.25
C ASP A 26 4.12 -10.90 -5.87
N GLY A 27 3.17 -10.32 -6.62
CA GLY A 27 2.02 -11.03 -7.16
C GLY A 27 0.99 -11.29 -6.07
N CYS A 28 0.44 -12.50 -6.01
CA CYS A 28 -0.53 -12.86 -4.99
C CYS A 28 0.14 -13.30 -3.68
N SER A 29 1.12 -12.57 -3.14
CA SER A 29 1.93 -12.84 -1.92
C SER A 29 1.90 -14.25 -1.29
N ALA A 30 0.78 -14.62 -0.62
CA ALA A 30 0.60 -15.89 0.11
C ALA A 30 -0.42 -16.82 -0.56
N PHE A 31 -0.59 -16.69 -1.87
CA PHE A 31 -1.56 -17.38 -2.71
C PHE A 31 -0.93 -17.60 -4.10
N PRO A 32 -1.30 -18.66 -4.84
CA PRO A 32 -0.83 -18.81 -6.22
C PRO A 32 -1.29 -17.66 -7.13
N ASP A 33 -0.53 -17.31 -8.17
CA ASP A 33 -0.89 -16.29 -9.17
C ASP A 33 -1.90 -16.77 -10.22
N GLY A 34 -2.23 -18.06 -10.17
CA GLY A 34 -3.12 -18.72 -11.10
C GLY A 34 -3.34 -20.19 -10.76
N THR A 35 -3.98 -20.91 -11.68
CA THR A 35 -4.16 -22.36 -11.58
C THR A 35 -2.89 -23.10 -12.01
N PHE A 36 -2.87 -24.43 -11.86
CA PHE A 36 -1.76 -25.24 -12.37
C PHE A 36 -1.56 -25.11 -13.89
N ASP A 37 -2.66 -24.97 -14.64
CA ASP A 37 -2.65 -24.88 -16.10
C ASP A 37 -2.45 -23.43 -16.59
N GLN A 38 -2.93 -22.45 -15.83
CA GLN A 38 -2.84 -21.02 -16.14
C GLN A 38 -2.22 -20.29 -14.95
N GLN A 39 -0.89 -20.30 -14.87
CA GLN A 39 -0.13 -19.90 -13.67
C GLN A 39 -0.19 -18.40 -13.34
N GLU A 40 -0.66 -17.57 -14.25
CA GLU A 40 -0.78 -16.11 -14.07
C GLU A 40 -2.23 -15.63 -14.25
N LEU A 41 -3.21 -16.54 -14.17
CA LEU A 41 -4.61 -16.29 -14.53
C LEU A 41 -5.21 -15.04 -13.87
N TRP A 42 -4.81 -14.74 -12.63
CA TRP A 42 -5.30 -13.58 -11.87
C TRP A 42 -4.16 -12.70 -11.33
N LEU A 43 -2.94 -12.85 -11.85
CA LEU A 43 -1.77 -12.08 -11.44
C LEU A 43 -2.02 -10.58 -11.54
N ASP A 44 -2.61 -10.11 -12.64
CA ASP A 44 -2.91 -8.69 -12.85
C ASP A 44 -3.89 -8.14 -11.80
N CYS A 45 -4.82 -8.97 -11.30
CA CYS A 45 -5.72 -8.59 -10.21
C CYS A 45 -4.93 -8.35 -8.90
N CYS A 46 -3.97 -9.22 -8.60
CA CYS A 46 -3.11 -9.09 -7.42
C CYS A 46 -2.17 -7.88 -7.54
N ILE A 47 -1.58 -7.60 -8.70
CA ILE A 47 -0.73 -6.42 -8.91
C ILE A 47 -1.54 -5.12 -8.69
N ALA A 48 -2.78 -5.06 -9.18
CA ALA A 48 -3.66 -3.92 -8.96
C ALA A 48 -4.02 -3.74 -7.48
N HIS A 49 -4.28 -4.85 -6.77
CA HIS A 49 -4.57 -4.87 -5.34
C HIS A 49 -3.36 -4.44 -4.51
N ASP A 50 -2.18 -4.97 -4.82
CA ASP A 50 -0.88 -4.59 -4.24
C ASP A 50 -0.65 -3.09 -4.38
N TYR A 51 -0.92 -2.50 -5.55
CA TYR A 51 -0.78 -1.07 -5.73
C TYR A 51 -1.74 -0.25 -4.84
N ALA A 52 -2.97 -0.71 -4.62
CA ALA A 52 -3.86 -0.10 -3.64
C ALA A 52 -3.32 -0.26 -2.20
N TYR A 53 -2.80 -1.43 -1.86
CA TYR A 53 -2.23 -1.75 -0.57
C TYR A 53 -0.94 -1.01 -0.26
N TRP A 54 -0.08 -0.80 -1.25
CA TRP A 54 1.12 0.01 -1.17
C TRP A 54 0.76 1.45 -0.80
N LYS A 55 -0.19 2.05 -1.55
CA LYS A 55 -0.70 3.42 -1.30
C LYS A 55 -1.33 3.55 0.08
N GLY A 56 -2.10 2.55 0.49
CA GLY A 56 -2.94 2.63 1.69
C GLY A 56 -4.03 3.70 1.57
N GLY A 57 -4.56 4.12 2.72
CA GLY A 57 -5.72 5.02 2.78
C GLY A 57 -6.59 4.74 4.00
N THR A 58 -7.85 5.19 3.92
CA THR A 58 -8.92 4.91 4.88
C THR A 58 -9.33 3.43 4.90
N TYR A 59 -10.12 3.05 5.89
CA TYR A 59 -10.65 1.69 5.99
C TYR A 59 -11.60 1.35 4.84
N ASP A 60 -12.43 2.30 4.42
CA ASP A 60 -13.39 2.12 3.34
C ASP A 60 -12.67 1.92 2.00
N GLU A 61 -11.57 2.65 1.76
CA GLU A 61 -10.71 2.43 0.58
C GLU A 61 -10.08 1.04 0.57
N ARG A 62 -9.68 0.51 1.74
CA ARG A 62 -9.22 -0.88 1.84
C ARG A 62 -10.34 -1.86 1.51
N GLU A 63 -11.52 -1.66 2.09
CA GLU A 63 -12.66 -2.52 1.81
C GLU A 63 -13.05 -2.51 0.34
N GLN A 64 -12.97 -1.36 -0.33
CA GLN A 64 -13.18 -1.27 -1.75
C GLN A 64 -12.10 -2.02 -2.54
N ALA A 65 -10.82 -1.82 -2.21
CA ALA A 65 -9.72 -2.54 -2.87
C ALA A 65 -9.87 -4.06 -2.74
N ASP A 66 -10.25 -4.55 -1.56
CA ASP A 66 -10.47 -5.98 -1.32
C ASP A 66 -11.65 -6.55 -2.14
N LYS A 67 -12.72 -5.76 -2.32
CA LYS A 67 -13.86 -6.13 -3.19
C LYS A 67 -13.50 -6.05 -4.68
N ASP A 68 -12.67 -5.09 -5.07
CA ASP A 68 -12.20 -4.96 -6.45
C ASP A 68 -11.35 -6.18 -6.84
N LEU A 69 -10.54 -6.71 -5.91
CA LEU A 69 -9.83 -7.97 -6.09
C LEU A 69 -10.81 -9.14 -6.29
N GLU A 70 -11.82 -9.28 -5.43
CA GLU A 70 -12.85 -10.32 -5.57
C GLU A 70 -13.52 -10.25 -6.96
N VAL A 71 -13.97 -9.06 -7.37
CA VAL A 71 -14.62 -8.86 -8.67
C VAL A 71 -13.69 -9.20 -9.84
N CYS A 72 -12.42 -8.79 -9.76
CA CYS A 72 -11.44 -9.05 -10.81
C CYS A 72 -11.17 -10.56 -10.97
N VAL A 73 -10.92 -11.26 -9.86
CA VAL A 73 -10.64 -12.71 -9.85
C VAL A 73 -11.88 -13.51 -10.25
N ALA A 74 -13.08 -13.12 -9.78
CA ALA A 74 -14.32 -13.73 -10.24
C ALA A 74 -14.51 -13.57 -11.77
N GLY A 75 -14.04 -12.46 -12.34
CA GLY A 75 -14.01 -12.20 -13.78
C GLY A 75 -13.14 -13.17 -14.59
N THR A 76 -12.24 -13.93 -13.95
CA THR A 76 -11.45 -15.00 -14.60
C THR A 76 -12.18 -16.34 -14.62
N GLY A 77 -13.39 -16.41 -14.06
CA GLY A 77 -14.19 -17.64 -13.93
C GLY A 77 -13.85 -18.49 -12.71
N GLU A 78 -13.25 -17.88 -11.68
CA GLU A 78 -12.80 -18.55 -10.45
C GLU A 78 -13.46 -17.91 -9.22
N GLU A 79 -14.79 -17.95 -9.15
CA GLU A 79 -15.59 -17.25 -8.14
C GLU A 79 -15.32 -17.74 -6.70
N GLU A 80 -15.13 -19.05 -6.49
CA GLU A 80 -14.80 -19.57 -5.17
C GLU A 80 -13.40 -19.12 -4.72
N VAL A 81 -12.44 -19.01 -5.65
CA VAL A 81 -11.10 -18.49 -5.38
C VAL A 81 -11.18 -17.02 -4.98
N ALA A 82 -11.97 -16.24 -5.72
CA ALA A 82 -12.21 -14.83 -5.42
C ALA A 82 -12.74 -14.62 -4.00
N LEU A 83 -13.73 -15.40 -3.57
CA LEU A 83 -14.26 -15.34 -2.21
C LEU A 83 -13.22 -15.73 -1.15
N MET A 84 -12.42 -16.76 -1.41
CA MET A 84 -11.32 -17.16 -0.51
C MET A 84 -10.27 -16.05 -0.38
N MET A 85 -9.89 -15.42 -1.49
CA MET A 85 -8.98 -14.29 -1.50
C MET A 85 -9.52 -13.12 -0.69
N LEU A 86 -10.81 -12.74 -0.90
CA LEU A 86 -11.47 -11.70 -0.12
C LEU A 86 -11.34 -11.97 1.39
N LEU A 87 -11.72 -13.17 1.84
CA LEU A 87 -11.62 -13.55 3.25
C LEU A 87 -10.17 -13.46 3.76
N GLY A 88 -9.21 -13.92 2.95
CA GLY A 88 -7.78 -13.85 3.24
C GLY A 88 -7.29 -12.41 3.46
N VAL A 89 -7.53 -11.51 2.49
CA VAL A 89 -7.07 -10.12 2.56
C VAL A 89 -7.76 -9.32 3.67
N ARG A 90 -9.04 -9.63 3.97
CA ARG A 90 -9.76 -9.01 5.10
C ARG A 90 -9.14 -9.32 6.45
N VAL A 91 -8.54 -10.51 6.62
CA VAL A 91 -7.88 -10.92 7.87
C VAL A 91 -6.39 -10.56 7.87
N GLY A 92 -5.64 -10.92 6.83
CA GLY A 92 -4.18 -10.79 6.78
C GLY A 92 -3.68 -9.42 6.34
N GLY A 93 -4.50 -8.65 5.62
CA GLY A 93 -4.12 -7.37 5.00
C GLY A 93 -4.21 -6.14 5.93
N THR A 94 -4.51 -6.33 7.21
CA THR A 94 -4.63 -5.22 8.17
C THR A 94 -3.29 -4.47 8.37
N PRO A 95 -3.29 -3.14 8.57
CA PRO A 95 -2.06 -2.36 8.77
C PRO A 95 -1.35 -2.66 10.11
N PHE A 96 -1.96 -3.47 10.98
CA PHE A 96 -1.46 -3.78 12.32
C PHE A 96 -0.73 -5.13 12.44
N LEU A 97 -0.72 -5.93 11.37
CA LEU A 97 0.09 -7.14 11.32
C LEU A 97 1.43 -6.84 10.64
N PRO A 98 2.53 -7.47 11.07
CA PRO A 98 3.86 -7.28 10.48
C PRO A 98 4.02 -8.09 9.18
N THR A 99 3.01 -8.05 8.30
CA THR A 99 3.07 -8.67 6.97
C THR A 99 3.71 -7.70 5.96
N PRO A 100 4.43 -8.22 4.95
CA PRO A 100 5.01 -7.38 3.90
C PRO A 100 3.90 -6.75 3.03
N PHE A 101 2.79 -7.46 2.80
CA PHE A 101 1.60 -7.06 2.05
C PHE A 101 0.53 -6.36 2.91
N ARG A 102 0.90 -5.71 4.03
CA ARG A 102 -0.08 -5.00 4.88
C ARG A 102 -0.66 -3.77 4.17
N TRP A 103 -1.86 -3.34 4.54
CA TRP A 103 -2.39 -2.05 4.10
C TRP A 103 -1.43 -0.89 4.44
N GLY A 104 -1.12 -0.07 3.45
CA GLY A 104 -0.13 1.01 3.52
C GLY A 104 1.32 0.53 3.59
N TYR A 105 1.69 -0.60 2.98
CA TYR A 105 3.06 -1.12 3.09
C TYR A 105 4.15 -0.25 2.46
N GLY A 106 3.79 0.67 1.55
CA GLY A 106 4.70 1.70 1.03
C GLY A 106 5.13 2.72 2.08
N TRP A 107 4.48 2.72 3.24
CA TRP A 107 4.77 3.63 4.34
C TRP A 107 5.39 2.90 5.54
N PRO A 108 6.07 3.64 6.43
CA PRO A 108 6.51 3.13 7.72
C PRO A 108 5.40 2.38 8.46
N TYR A 109 5.81 1.29 9.11
CA TYR A 109 4.92 0.38 9.81
C TYR A 109 4.02 1.11 10.81
N LEU A 110 2.78 0.63 10.97
CA LEU A 110 1.72 1.25 11.77
C LEU A 110 1.21 2.61 11.26
N ARG A 111 1.27 2.86 9.94
CA ARG A 111 0.53 3.96 9.31
C ARG A 111 -0.97 3.95 9.66
N GLY A 112 -1.57 2.77 9.73
CA GLY A 112 -3.00 2.59 10.02
C GLY A 112 -3.91 3.01 8.86
N TYR A 113 -5.18 3.28 9.19
CA TYR A 113 -6.19 3.73 8.23
C TYR A 113 -6.24 5.25 8.16
N LYS A 114 -5.31 5.85 7.41
CA LYS A 114 -5.16 7.31 7.30
C LYS A 114 -5.39 7.75 5.85
N ALA A 115 -6.35 8.65 5.67
CA ALA A 115 -6.57 9.32 4.39
C ALA A 115 -5.27 9.97 3.87
N LEU A 116 -5.06 9.88 2.55
CA LEU A 116 -3.90 10.48 1.91
C LEU A 116 -4.04 12.00 1.86
N SER A 117 -3.04 12.70 2.37
CA SER A 117 -2.94 14.16 2.26
C SER A 117 -2.50 14.58 0.84
N PRO A 118 -2.71 15.85 0.44
CA PRO A 118 -2.25 16.34 -0.86
C PRO A 118 -0.74 16.15 -1.10
N VAL A 119 0.08 16.26 -0.05
CA VAL A 119 1.53 16.04 -0.13
C VAL A 119 1.85 14.56 -0.37
N GLU A 120 1.18 13.66 0.33
CA GLU A 120 1.34 12.20 0.15
C GLU A 120 0.88 11.76 -1.25
N LEU A 121 -0.21 12.34 -1.77
CA LEU A 121 -0.66 12.10 -3.15
C LEU A 121 0.37 12.56 -4.19
N GLN A 122 1.07 13.66 -3.93
CA GLN A 122 2.15 14.11 -4.81
C GLN A 122 3.38 13.20 -4.72
N ALA A 123 3.71 12.69 -3.54
CA ALA A 123 4.77 11.71 -3.35
C ALA A 123 4.49 10.39 -4.09
N ILE A 124 3.24 9.89 -4.03
CA ILE A 124 2.79 8.72 -4.80
C ILE A 124 3.00 8.94 -6.30
N LYS A 125 2.52 10.07 -6.84
CA LYS A 125 2.70 10.41 -8.28
C LYS A 125 4.16 10.50 -8.69
N LYS A 126 5.04 11.00 -7.81
CA LYS A 126 6.47 11.05 -8.08
C LYS A 126 7.06 9.63 -8.15
N SER A 127 6.70 8.75 -7.21
CA SER A 127 7.14 7.36 -7.21
C SER A 127 6.66 6.58 -8.44
N GLU A 128 5.49 6.89 -9.00
CA GLU A 128 4.98 6.24 -10.24
C GLU A 128 5.82 6.59 -11.48
N GLY A 129 6.41 7.79 -11.53
CA GLY A 129 7.24 8.23 -12.66
C GLY A 129 8.69 7.74 -12.60
N GLU A 130 9.06 7.00 -11.55
CA GLU A 130 10.38 6.39 -11.35
C GLU A 130 10.38 4.88 -11.70
N LEU A 131 9.23 4.33 -12.11
CA LEU A 131 9.06 2.98 -12.68
C LEU A 131 9.44 2.94 -14.17
#